data_AF-A0A2T9JYQ8-F1
#
_entry.id   AF-A0A2T9JYQ8-F1
#
_cell.length_a   1.000
_cell.length_b   1.000
_cell.length_c   1.000
_cell.angle_alpha   90.00
_cell.angle_beta   90.00
_cell.angle_gamma   90.00
#
_symmetry.space_group_name_H-M   'P 1'
#
loop_
_entity.id
_entity.type
_entity.pdbx_description
1 polymer ?
#
loop_
_entity_poly.entity_id
_entity_poly.type
_entity_poly.pdbx_seq_one_letter_code
_entity_poly.pdbx_strand_id
1 'polypeptide(L)'
;EEAAPRLRAGRGAASPGAGDWSGAPSLFAATAAPEPQVRLLGLSRSARRTAALVSIGGAAAAWLSVGEARDGVTLESVSVGGITIDTAGGLRDVRLGEASAGASGGTASSSISPSMQGDAGPPPGRGPIPPASAPAMSGI
;
A
#
# COMPACT_ATOMS: atom_id res chain seq x y z
N GLU A 1 -55.20 60.36 -28.48
CA GLU A 1 -54.05 60.07 -27.61
C GLU A 1 -54.09 58.56 -27.36
N GLU A 2 -53.34 57.78 -28.15
CA GLU A 2 -52.02 57.21 -27.76
C GLU A 2 -52.24 55.75 -27.30
N ALA A 3 -51.52 54.69 -27.69
CA ALA A 3 -50.55 54.41 -28.74
C ALA A 3 -50.54 52.88 -28.99
N ALA A 4 -49.94 52.49 -30.11
CA ALA A 4 -49.94 51.18 -30.75
C ALA A 4 -49.49 49.97 -29.91
N PRO A 5 -49.96 48.75 -30.24
CA PRO A 5 -49.40 47.50 -29.72
C PRO A 5 -48.00 47.25 -30.32
N ARG A 6 -46.96 47.36 -29.49
CA ARG A 6 -45.58 46.98 -29.86
C ARG A 6 -45.47 45.46 -29.88
N LEU A 7 -45.53 44.88 -31.08
CA LEU A 7 -45.08 43.53 -31.39
C LEU A 7 -43.66 43.32 -30.86
N ARG A 8 -43.50 42.57 -29.76
CA ARG A 8 -42.18 42.15 -29.29
C ARG A 8 -41.78 40.90 -30.07
N ALA A 9 -40.89 41.13 -31.02
CA ALA A 9 -40.20 40.17 -31.84
C ALA A 9 -39.66 38.99 -31.01
N GLY A 10 -39.69 37.82 -31.65
CA GLY A 10 -39.25 36.55 -31.12
C GLY A 10 -37.87 36.62 -30.48
N ARG A 11 -37.79 36.11 -29.26
CA ARG A 11 -36.54 35.62 -28.69
C ARG A 11 -36.68 34.11 -28.66
N GLY A 12 -36.22 33.47 -29.73
CA GLY A 12 -35.92 32.05 -29.70
C GLY A 12 -34.90 31.85 -28.60
N ALA A 13 -35.35 31.35 -27.46
CA ALA A 13 -34.48 30.82 -26.43
C ALA A 13 -33.89 29.55 -27.03
N ALA A 14 -32.75 29.69 -27.71
CA ALA A 14 -31.87 28.57 -27.95
C ALA A 14 -31.54 28.01 -26.56
N SER A 15 -32.15 26.88 -26.22
CA SER A 15 -31.64 26.03 -25.15
C SER A 15 -30.15 25.87 -25.40
N PRO A 16 -29.27 26.23 -24.45
CA PRO A 16 -27.89 25.79 -24.56
C PRO A 16 -27.97 24.27 -24.60
N GLY A 17 -27.62 23.71 -25.76
CA GLY A 17 -27.52 22.28 -25.93
C GLY A 17 -26.70 21.76 -24.75
N ALA A 18 -27.30 20.85 -24.00
CA ALA A 18 -26.59 19.98 -23.08
C ALA A 18 -25.58 19.22 -23.95
N GLY A 19 -24.44 19.84 -24.20
CA GLY A 19 -23.32 19.21 -24.85
C GLY A 19 -22.97 17.99 -24.03
N ASP A 20 -22.68 16.90 -24.72
CA ASP A 20 -22.25 15.62 -24.18
C ASP A 20 -21.07 15.80 -23.20
N TRP A 21 -21.38 16.06 -21.92
CA TRP A 21 -20.42 16.01 -20.82
C TRP A 21 -20.17 14.56 -20.37
N SER A 22 -20.82 13.57 -21.01
CA SER A 22 -20.68 12.14 -20.73
C SER A 22 -19.28 11.59 -20.99
N GLY A 23 -18.41 12.34 -21.68
CA GLY A 23 -17.02 11.97 -21.95
C GLY A 23 -15.97 12.79 -21.19
N ALA A 24 -16.37 13.80 -20.40
CA ALA A 24 -15.41 14.58 -19.63
C ALA A 24 -14.87 13.73 -18.48
N PRO A 25 -13.53 13.59 -18.30
CA PRO A 25 -12.99 12.94 -17.12
C PRO A 25 -13.53 13.70 -15.91
N SER A 26 -14.36 13.03 -15.12
CA SER A 26 -14.99 13.64 -13.96
C SER A 26 -13.87 14.17 -13.05
N LEU A 27 -13.80 15.49 -12.86
CA LEU A 27 -12.81 16.11 -11.97
C LEU A 27 -12.96 15.62 -10.51
N PHE A 28 -14.07 14.95 -10.19
CA PHE A 28 -14.37 14.30 -8.93
C PHE A 28 -14.12 12.79 -8.93
N ALA A 29 -13.65 12.21 -10.03
CA ALA A 29 -13.05 10.88 -10.02
C ALA A 29 -11.69 11.02 -9.32
N ALA A 30 -11.72 11.09 -7.99
CA ALA A 30 -10.54 11.05 -7.15
C ALA A 30 -9.83 9.71 -7.40
N THR A 31 -8.91 9.73 -8.36
CA THR A 31 -7.96 8.63 -8.51
C THR A 31 -7.12 8.66 -7.25
N ALA A 32 -7.29 7.66 -6.37
CA ALA A 32 -6.49 7.55 -5.18
C ALA A 32 -5.02 7.54 -5.60
N ALA A 33 -4.20 8.38 -4.97
CA ALA A 33 -2.78 8.43 -5.28
C ALA A 33 -2.19 7.02 -5.13
N PRO A 34 -1.32 6.58 -6.07
CA PRO A 34 -0.74 5.25 -6.00
C PRO A 34 0.00 5.08 -4.67
N GLU A 35 -0.30 3.98 -4.00
CA GLU A 35 0.25 3.73 -2.67
C GLU A 35 1.77 3.54 -2.75
N PRO A 36 2.57 4.28 -1.95
CA PRO A 36 4.01 4.23 -2.04
C PRO A 36 4.56 2.87 -1.61
N GLN A 37 5.39 2.24 -2.44
CA GLN A 37 6.11 1.03 -2.05
C GLN A 37 7.22 1.39 -1.06
N VAL A 38 7.19 0.82 0.14
CA VAL A 38 8.17 1.13 1.19
C VAL A 38 9.03 -0.09 1.48
N ARG A 39 10.34 0.04 1.37
CA ARG A 39 11.28 -1.03 1.72
C ARG A 39 12.10 -0.67 2.94
N LEU A 40 12.09 -1.55 3.94
CA LEU A 40 12.86 -1.37 5.16
C LEU A 40 14.26 -1.99 5.02
N LEU A 41 15.28 -1.14 5.12
CA LEU A 41 16.68 -1.53 4.91
C LEU A 41 17.48 -1.61 6.22
N GLY A 42 17.10 -0.85 7.24
CA GLY A 42 17.83 -0.82 8.51
C GLY A 42 17.03 -0.19 9.63
N LEU A 43 17.40 -0.52 10.87
CA LEU A 43 16.78 -0.03 12.09
C LEU A 43 17.84 0.53 13.02
N SER A 44 17.52 1.63 13.69
CA SER A 44 18.35 2.21 14.75
C SER A 44 17.48 2.46 15.96
N ARG A 45 17.71 1.68 17.03
CA ARG A 45 17.05 1.85 18.32
C ARG A 45 18.09 2.10 19.39
N SER A 46 18.06 3.30 19.96
CA SER A 46 18.89 3.70 21.08
C SER A 46 18.04 4.53 22.04
N ALA A 47 18.48 4.66 23.30
CA ALA A 47 17.76 5.45 24.30
C ALA A 47 17.52 6.91 23.89
N ARG A 48 18.31 7.43 22.95
CA ARG A 48 18.23 8.82 22.46
C ARG A 48 17.62 8.96 21.07
N ARG A 49 17.55 7.87 20.29
CA ARG A 49 17.15 7.92 18.87
C ARG A 49 16.52 6.63 18.43
N THR A 50 15.31 6.75 17.90
CA THR A 50 14.54 5.67 17.28
C THR A 50 14.25 6.07 15.84
N ALA A 51 14.85 5.36 14.89
CA ALA A 51 14.77 5.69 13.47
C ALA A 51 14.87 4.43 12.59
N ALA A 52 14.38 4.52 11.37
CA ALA A 52 14.42 3.47 10.36
C ALA A 52 14.99 4.00 9.04
N LEU A 53 15.82 3.19 8.39
CA LEU A 53 16.35 3.46 7.06
C LEU A 53 15.38 2.85 6.04
N VAL A 54 14.66 3.70 5.32
CA VAL A 54 13.60 3.29 4.40
C VAL A 54 13.85 3.84 3.00
N SER A 55 13.51 3.03 2.00
CA SER A 55 13.46 3.40 0.59
C SER A 55 12.01 3.46 0.15
N ILE A 56 11.55 4.62 -0.31
CA ILE A 56 10.15 4.86 -0.71
C ILE A 56 10.08 4.99 -2.23
N GLY A 57 9.23 4.21 -2.89
CA GLY A 57 9.03 4.28 -4.34
C GLY A 57 10.29 4.01 -5.18
N GLY A 58 11.27 3.29 -4.63
CA GLY A 58 12.58 3.07 -5.27
C GLY A 58 13.55 4.25 -5.19
N ALA A 59 13.21 5.31 -4.46
CA ALA A 59 14.11 6.44 -4.20
C ALA A 59 15.29 6.06 -3.30
N ALA A 60 16.29 6.95 -3.20
CA ALA A 60 17.42 6.76 -2.31
C ALA A 60 16.96 6.57 -0.86
N ALA A 61 17.57 5.60 -0.17
CA ALA A 61 17.23 5.28 1.21
C ALA A 61 17.51 6.47 2.13
N ALA A 62 16.56 6.77 3.02
CA ALA A 62 16.66 7.85 3.98
C ALA A 62 16.29 7.39 5.38
N TRP A 63 16.91 8.01 6.39
CA TRP A 63 16.54 7.80 7.79
C TRP A 63 15.28 8.60 8.11
N LEU A 64 14.23 7.91 8.54
CA LEU A 64 13.06 8.52 9.17
C LEU A 64 13.07 8.26 10.67
N SER A 65 12.75 9.29 11.45
CA SER A 65 12.53 9.20 12.90
C SER A 65 11.06 8.95 13.22
N VAL A 66 10.76 8.42 14.41
CA VAL A 66 9.35 8.25 14.83
C VAL A 66 8.63 9.60 14.83
N GLY A 67 7.45 9.64 14.21
CA GLY A 67 6.63 10.83 13.96
C GLY A 67 7.03 11.64 12.72
N GLU A 68 8.11 11.27 12.03
CA GLU A 68 8.53 11.92 10.80
C GLU A 68 7.70 11.40 9.61
N ALA A 69 7.31 12.31 8.71
CA ALA A 69 6.56 12.01 7.51
C ALA A 69 7.35 12.38 6.25
N ARG A 70 7.37 11.49 5.26
CA ARG A 70 8.09 11.67 4.01
C ARG A 70 7.42 10.92 2.87
N ASP A 71 7.24 11.58 1.72
CA ASP A 71 6.70 10.98 0.49
C ASP A 71 5.36 10.21 0.73
N GLY A 72 4.52 10.72 1.63
CA GLY A 72 3.22 10.11 1.98
C GLY A 72 3.30 8.94 2.96
N VAL A 73 4.45 8.73 3.60
CA VAL A 73 4.71 7.69 4.61
C VAL A 73 5.11 8.34 5.92
N THR A 74 4.38 8.06 7.00
CA THR A 74 4.71 8.51 8.35
C THR A 74 5.21 7.34 9.18
N LEU A 75 6.34 7.50 9.87
CA LEU A 75 6.87 6.45 10.74
C LEU A 75 6.21 6.52 12.12
N GLU A 76 5.34 5.58 12.45
CA GLU A 76 4.59 5.58 13.72
C GLU A 76 5.35 4.88 14.84
N SER A 77 5.98 3.74 14.55
CA SER A 77 6.68 2.96 15.57
C SER A 77 7.85 2.16 14.99
N VAL A 78 8.84 1.86 15.84
CA VAL A 78 9.97 1.00 15.49
C VAL A 78 10.11 -0.12 16.50
N SER A 79 10.00 -1.35 16.01
CA SER A 79 10.09 -2.60 16.76
C SER A 79 11.44 -3.30 16.54
N VAL A 80 11.66 -4.45 17.18
CA VAL A 80 12.93 -5.19 17.07
C VAL A 80 13.18 -5.71 15.63
N GLY A 81 12.13 -6.07 14.90
CA GLY A 81 12.24 -6.68 13.57
C GLY A 81 11.54 -5.92 12.44
N GLY A 82 11.02 -4.72 12.71
CA GLY A 82 10.21 -3.99 11.74
C GLY A 82 9.78 -2.61 12.22
N ILE A 83 8.97 -1.96 11.41
CA ILE A 83 8.37 -0.66 11.67
C ILE A 83 6.87 -0.70 11.42
N THR A 84 6.15 0.19 12.08
CA THR A 84 4.77 0.54 11.73
C THR A 84 4.78 1.88 11.02
N ILE A 85 4.19 1.95 9.83
CA ILE A 85 4.06 3.17 9.04
C ILE A 85 2.59 3.50 8.82
N ASP A 86 2.26 4.78 8.80
CA ASP A 86 0.98 5.27 8.31
C ASP A 86 1.14 5.78 6.87
N THR A 87 0.16 5.47 6.04
CA THR A 87 0.11 5.85 4.63
C THR A 87 -1.31 6.26 4.26
N ALA A 88 -1.54 6.79 3.06
CA ALA A 88 -2.91 7.04 2.59
C ALA A 88 -3.82 5.78 2.61
N GLY A 89 -3.22 4.58 2.57
CA GLY A 89 -3.90 3.30 2.69
C GLY A 89 -4.03 2.77 4.14
N GLY A 90 -3.68 3.58 5.15
CA GLY A 90 -3.72 3.26 6.57
C GLY A 90 -2.41 2.73 7.16
N LEU A 91 -2.49 2.28 8.42
CA LEU A 91 -1.39 1.72 9.19
C LEU A 91 -0.95 0.35 8.67
N ARG A 92 0.36 0.16 8.53
CA ARG A 92 0.97 -1.08 8.02
C ARG A 92 2.25 -1.41 8.77
N ASP A 93 2.49 -2.69 9.00
CA ASP A 93 3.75 -3.19 9.53
C ASP A 93 4.68 -3.66 8.40
N VAL A 94 5.92 -3.18 8.41
CA VAL A 94 6.95 -3.54 7.43
C VAL A 94 8.11 -4.21 8.15
N ARG A 95 8.43 -5.44 7.77
CA ARG A 95 9.55 -6.20 8.34
C ARG A 95 10.87 -5.85 7.67
N LEU A 96 11.97 -6.02 8.40
CA LEU A 96 13.31 -5.77 7.88
C LEU A 96 13.58 -6.69 6.67
N GLY A 97 13.99 -6.11 5.54
CA GLY A 97 14.23 -6.84 4.30
C GLY A 97 12.99 -7.01 3.42
N GLU A 98 11.79 -6.75 3.94
CA GLU A 98 10.55 -6.77 3.16
C GLU A 98 10.26 -5.41 2.52
N ALA A 99 9.55 -5.47 1.39
CA ALA A 99 8.96 -4.31 0.75
C ALA A 99 7.45 -4.37 0.96
N SER A 100 6.88 -3.33 1.56
CA SER A 100 5.44 -3.11 1.57
C SER A 100 4.99 -2.91 0.13
N ALA A 101 4.24 -3.88 -0.39
CA ALA A 101 3.54 -3.71 -1.66
C ALA A 101 2.42 -2.70 -1.43
N GLY A 102 2.45 -1.58 -2.16
CA GLY A 102 1.38 -0.59 -2.15
C GLY A 102 0.08 -1.30 -2.53
N ALA A 103 -0.80 -1.51 -1.56
CA ALA A 103 -1.97 -2.36 -1.76
C ALA A 103 -3.09 -1.54 -2.40
N SER A 104 -3.24 -1.60 -3.72
CA SER A 104 -4.54 -1.39 -4.33
C SER A 104 -5.49 -2.52 -3.90
N GLY A 105 -6.23 -2.28 -2.82
CA GLY A 105 -7.41 -3.05 -2.42
C GLY A 105 -7.15 -4.47 -1.91
N GLY A 106 -7.19 -4.65 -0.58
CA GLY A 106 -7.23 -5.98 0.03
C GLY A 106 -7.16 -5.90 1.54
N THR A 107 -8.31 -6.09 2.18
CA THR A 107 -8.44 -6.28 3.64
C THR A 107 -7.46 -7.33 4.15
N ALA A 108 -6.61 -6.95 5.10
CA ALA A 108 -5.92 -7.89 5.96
C ALA A 108 -5.91 -7.37 7.41
N SER A 109 -7.09 -7.29 8.00
CA SER A 109 -7.22 -7.58 9.44
C SER A 109 -6.81 -9.03 9.64
N SER A 110 -5.64 -9.24 10.24
CA SER A 110 -5.33 -10.50 10.94
C SER A 110 -4.60 -10.17 12.22
N SER A 111 -5.34 -9.55 13.14
CA SER A 111 -5.17 -9.80 14.56
C SER A 111 -5.35 -11.30 14.81
N ILE A 112 -4.26 -12.05 14.88
CA ILE A 112 -4.29 -13.43 15.36
C ILE A 112 -3.70 -13.42 16.76
N SER A 113 -4.61 -13.27 17.73
CA SER A 113 -4.42 -13.76 19.09
C SER A 113 -4.06 -15.24 19.07
N PRO A 114 -3.25 -15.74 20.03
CA PRO A 114 -2.92 -17.15 20.13
C PRO A 114 -4.14 -17.93 20.65
N SER A 115 -5.04 -18.31 19.74
CA SER A 115 -6.06 -19.30 20.03
C SER A 115 -5.40 -20.67 20.06
N MET A 116 -5.52 -21.34 21.21
CA MET A 116 -5.21 -22.75 21.43
C MET A 116 -5.70 -23.58 20.24
N GLN A 117 -4.78 -23.97 19.34
CA GLN A 117 -5.09 -24.79 18.18
C GLN A 117 -4.98 -26.25 18.59
N GLY A 118 -6.09 -26.95 18.37
CA GLY A 118 -6.33 -28.32 18.77
C GLY A 118 -5.25 -29.32 18.36
N ASP A 119 -5.07 -30.27 19.25
CA ASP A 119 -4.91 -31.69 19.00
C ASP A 119 -5.38 -32.11 17.59
N ALA A 120 -4.44 -32.12 16.64
CA ALA A 120 -4.56 -32.78 15.35
C ALA A 120 -3.19 -33.39 15.04
N GLY A 121 -3.13 -34.72 15.13
CA GLY A 121 -1.90 -35.51 15.12
C GLY A 121 -1.03 -35.34 13.85
N PRO A 122 0.25 -35.73 13.93
CA PRO A 122 1.20 -35.60 12.83
C PRO A 122 0.79 -36.49 11.63
N PRO A 123 1.00 -36.04 10.38
CA PRO A 123 0.78 -36.87 9.21
C PRO A 123 1.75 -38.07 9.22
N PRO A 124 1.29 -39.30 8.93
CA PRO A 124 2.15 -40.44 8.84
C PRO A 124 2.96 -40.38 7.54
N GLY A 125 4.29 -40.41 7.65
CA GLY A 125 5.17 -40.89 6.58
C GLY A 125 5.98 -39.84 5.83
N ARG A 126 7.19 -39.57 6.34
CA ARG A 126 8.41 -39.55 5.51
C ARG A 126 9.53 -40.20 6.34
N GLY A 127 9.90 -41.43 5.96
CA GLY A 127 11.05 -42.12 6.53
C GLY A 127 12.36 -41.35 6.31
N PRO A 128 13.47 -41.78 6.94
CA PRO A 128 14.75 -41.08 6.83
C PRO A 128 15.19 -40.99 5.37
N ILE A 129 15.68 -39.81 4.99
CA ILE A 129 16.34 -39.57 3.70
C ILE A 129 17.50 -40.56 3.61
N PRO A 130 17.58 -41.43 2.58
CA PRO A 130 18.75 -42.29 2.41
C PRO A 130 19.99 -41.40 2.24
N PRO A 131 21.15 -41.76 2.84
CA PRO A 131 22.38 -41.01 2.61
C PRO A 131 22.67 -40.94 1.11
N ALA A 132 23.06 -39.75 0.65
CA ALA A 132 23.39 -39.48 -0.74
C ALA A 132 24.37 -40.54 -1.27
N SER A 133 23.99 -41.19 -2.37
CA SER A 133 24.82 -42.13 -3.10
C SER A 133 26.20 -41.52 -3.37
N ALA A 134 27.23 -42.07 -2.71
CA ALA A 134 28.62 -41.81 -3.04
C ALA A 134 28.91 -42.32 -4.47
N PRO A 135 29.81 -41.67 -5.23
CA PRO A 135 30.19 -42.12 -6.57
C PRO A 135 30.84 -43.50 -6.48
N ALA A 136 30.41 -44.41 -7.35
CA ALA A 136 31.12 -45.67 -7.58
C ALA A 136 32.50 -45.34 -8.18
N MET A 137 33.55 -45.36 -7.35
CA MET A 137 34.91 -45.53 -7.85
C MET A 137 35.03 -46.97 -8.36
N SER A 138 34.73 -47.18 -9.64
CA SER A 138 35.39 -48.21 -10.42
C SER A 138 36.80 -47.71 -10.74
N GLY A 139 37.82 -48.38 -10.24
CA GLY A 139 39.20 -48.00 -10.56
C GLY A 139 40.26 -48.88 -9.91
N ILE A 140 40.60 -49.96 -10.61
CA ILE A 140 41.86 -50.74 -10.59
C ILE A 140 42.12 -51.70 -9.42
#